data_AF-A0A182XXF1-F1
#
_entry.id   AF-A0A182XXF1-F1
#
_cell.length_a   1.000
_cell.length_b   1.000
_cell.length_c   1.000
_cell.angle_alpha   90.00
_cell.angle_beta   90.00
_cell.angle_gamma   90.00
#
_symmetry.space_group_name_H-M   'P 1'
#
loop_
_entity.id
_entity.type
_entity.pdbx_description
1 polymer ?
#
loop_
_entity_poly.entity_id
_entity_poly.type
_entity_poly.pdbx_seq_one_letter_code
_entity_poly.pdbx_strand_id
1 'polypeptide(L)'
;MSLCEVMGFLNTKYQDPALDWPDIELFLASLSDLTDGGRFGKRGSGMSNQYYAQVYEEQVYKNSYMVIPMLSRPLSSGWLELASGSPHDRIRIYPNYFHDHKDMMVLVLYRL
;
A
#
# COMPACT_ATOMS: atom_id res chain seq x y z
N MET A 1 -11.11 -0.74 -14.92
CA MET A 1 -10.39 -2.02 -15.07
C MET A 1 -10.00 -2.43 -13.67
N SER A 2 -10.60 -3.49 -13.12
CA SER A 2 -10.15 -4.01 -11.82
C SER A 2 -8.74 -4.53 -12.03
N LEU A 3 -7.75 -3.97 -11.37
CA LEU A 3 -6.36 -4.43 -11.47
C LEU A 3 -6.18 -5.72 -10.66
N CYS A 4 -6.95 -5.89 -9.58
CA CYS A 4 -6.87 -7.05 -8.72
C CYS A 4 -7.94 -8.08 -9.07
N GLU A 5 -7.51 -9.34 -9.20
CA GLU A 5 -8.37 -10.47 -9.57
C GLU A 5 -8.42 -11.52 -8.45
N VAL A 6 -7.40 -11.58 -7.59
CA VAL A 6 -7.29 -12.54 -6.49
C VAL A 6 -6.87 -11.83 -5.21
N MET A 7 -7.49 -12.20 -4.09
CA MET A 7 -7.13 -11.72 -2.76
C MET A 7 -6.78 -12.90 -1.86
N GLY A 8 -5.82 -12.70 -0.97
CA GLY A 8 -5.42 -13.69 0.04
C GLY A 8 -5.18 -13.03 1.38
N PHE A 9 -5.38 -13.78 2.46
CA PHE A 9 -5.16 -13.32 3.83
C PHE A 9 -4.11 -14.17 4.51
N LEU A 10 -3.26 -13.53 5.31
CA LEU A 10 -2.21 -14.22 6.06
C LEU A 10 -2.06 -13.66 7.48
N ASN A 11 -1.58 -14.53 8.37
CA ASN A 11 -1.18 -14.16 9.71
C ASN A 11 0.35 -14.05 9.74
N THR A 12 0.87 -12.87 10.07
CA THR A 12 2.30 -12.72 10.33
C THR A 12 2.67 -13.30 11.70
N LYS A 13 3.97 -13.41 11.99
CA LYS A 13 4.48 -13.79 13.32
C LYS A 13 4.06 -12.84 14.46
N TYR A 14 3.52 -11.67 14.12
CA TYR A 14 3.06 -10.64 15.06
C TYR A 14 1.55 -10.70 15.33
N GLN A 15 0.83 -11.53 14.58
CA GLN A 15 -0.60 -11.77 14.77
C GLN A 15 -0.80 -12.56 16.07
N ASP A 16 -1.80 -12.17 16.85
CA ASP A 16 -2.15 -12.87 18.09
C ASP A 16 -2.96 -14.13 17.75
N PRO A 17 -2.44 -15.35 18.03
CA PRO A 17 -3.11 -16.60 17.68
C PRO A 17 -4.47 -16.80 18.35
N ALA A 18 -4.79 -16.02 19.40
CA ALA A 18 -6.10 -16.05 20.05
C ALA A 18 -7.18 -15.31 19.23
N LEU A 19 -6.79 -14.47 18.28
CA LEU A 19 -7.69 -13.73 17.41
C LEU A 19 -7.95 -14.51 16.11
N ASP A 20 -9.19 -14.44 15.61
CA ASP A 20 -9.66 -15.19 14.45
C ASP A 20 -9.55 -14.41 13.12
N TRP A 21 -8.82 -13.30 13.10
CA TRP A 21 -8.62 -12.47 11.90
C TRP A 21 -7.15 -12.27 11.51
N PRO A 22 -6.87 -12.08 10.21
CA PRO A 22 -5.54 -11.81 9.68
C PRO A 22 -5.09 -10.38 9.96
N ASP A 23 -3.77 -10.17 9.88
CA ASP A 23 -3.13 -8.86 9.98
C ASP A 23 -2.65 -8.33 8.62
N ILE A 24 -2.57 -9.17 7.58
CA ILE A 24 -2.24 -8.80 6.21
C ILE A 24 -3.26 -9.35 5.19
N GLU A 25 -3.63 -8.48 4.25
CA GLU A 25 -4.33 -8.82 3.01
C GLU A 25 -3.39 -8.61 1.81
N LEU A 26 -3.38 -9.57 0.89
CA LEU A 26 -2.61 -9.52 -0.35
C LEU A 26 -3.56 -9.37 -1.52
N PHE A 27 -3.39 -8.30 -2.29
CA PHE A 27 -4.03 -8.13 -3.58
C PHE A 27 -3.10 -8.61 -4.69
N LEU A 28 -3.57 -9.49 -5.56
CA LEU A 28 -2.83 -10.00 -6.71
C LEU A 28 -3.43 -9.48 -8.01
N ALA A 29 -2.55 -8.88 -8.81
CA ALA A 29 -2.86 -8.31 -10.11
C ALA A 29 -2.04 -9.01 -11.20
N SER A 30 -2.70 -9.37 -12.30
CA SER A 30 -2.07 -9.96 -13.49
C SER A 30 -1.25 -8.95 -14.31
N LEU A 31 -1.33 -7.66 -13.96
CA LEU A 31 -0.55 -6.56 -14.51
C LEU A 31 0.24 -5.90 -13.39
N SER A 32 1.43 -5.38 -13.73
CA SER A 32 2.23 -4.55 -12.81
C SER A 32 2.50 -3.17 -13.41
N ASP A 33 3.02 -2.26 -12.60
CA ASP A 33 3.45 -0.92 -13.02
C ASP A 33 4.58 -0.92 -14.09
N LEU A 34 5.16 -2.09 -14.37
CA LEU A 34 6.17 -2.33 -15.41
C LEU A 34 5.58 -2.59 -16.80
N THR A 35 4.38 -3.17 -16.84
CA THR A 35 3.85 -3.83 -18.03
C THR A 35 3.56 -2.83 -19.15
N ASP A 36 3.29 -1.58 -18.81
CA ASP A 36 2.95 -0.51 -19.74
C ASP A 36 4.07 0.53 -19.96
N GLY A 37 5.26 0.30 -19.39
CA GLY A 37 6.37 1.26 -19.41
C GLY A 37 6.11 2.55 -18.63
N GLY A 38 5.28 2.49 -17.59
CA GLY A 38 5.04 3.61 -16.68
C GLY A 38 4.09 4.65 -17.27
N ARG A 39 3.32 4.29 -18.30
CA ARG A 39 2.38 5.19 -18.97
C ARG A 39 1.14 5.44 -18.12
N PHE A 40 0.61 4.40 -17.50
CA PHE A 40 -0.56 4.43 -16.61
C PHE A 40 -0.19 3.98 -15.20
N GLY A 41 0.48 2.84 -15.03
CA GLY A 41 0.79 2.25 -13.72
C GLY A 41 1.56 3.22 -12.82
N LYS A 42 2.78 3.56 -13.22
CA LYS A 42 3.62 4.58 -12.56
C LYS A 42 2.89 5.90 -12.29
N ARG A 43 2.08 6.39 -13.23
CA ARG A 43 1.34 7.66 -13.06
C ARG A 43 0.24 7.52 -12.00
N GLY A 44 -0.47 6.39 -12.00
CA GLY A 44 -1.52 6.09 -11.05
C GLY A 44 -0.98 5.88 -9.63
N SER A 45 0.19 5.26 -9.50
CA SER A 45 0.87 5.06 -8.20
C SER A 45 1.65 6.28 -7.71
N GLY A 46 1.71 7.37 -8.49
CA GLY A 46 2.38 8.61 -8.10
C GLY A 46 3.91 8.49 -8.00
N MET A 47 4.51 7.49 -8.64
CA MET A 47 5.95 7.28 -8.59
C MET A 47 6.72 8.37 -9.36
N SER A 48 7.87 8.78 -8.84
CA SER A 48 8.76 9.72 -9.53
C SER A 48 9.44 9.07 -10.74
N ASN A 49 9.83 9.87 -11.74
CA ASN A 49 10.62 9.38 -12.87
C ASN A 49 11.94 8.74 -12.42
N GLN A 50 12.61 9.37 -11.46
CA GLN A 50 13.91 8.92 -10.96
C GLN A 50 13.80 7.56 -10.26
N TYR A 51 12.82 7.40 -9.37
CA TYR A 51 12.58 6.13 -8.69
C TYR A 51 12.22 5.03 -9.69
N TYR A 52 11.33 5.35 -10.64
CA TYR A 52 10.92 4.39 -11.65
C TYR A 52 12.10 3.91 -12.49
N ALA A 53 12.94 4.83 -12.98
CA ALA A 53 14.13 4.45 -13.74
C ALA A 53 15.09 3.57 -12.91
N GLN A 54 15.39 3.98 -11.68
CA GLN A 54 16.33 3.26 -10.81
C GLN A 54 15.91 1.82 -10.47
N VAL A 55 14.59 1.59 -10.30
CA VAL A 55 14.09 0.29 -9.80
C VAL A 55 13.61 -0.61 -10.94
N TYR A 56 13.13 -0.03 -12.04
CA TYR A 56 12.28 -0.74 -13.00
C TYR A 56 12.74 -0.67 -14.46
N GLU A 57 13.68 0.21 -14.83
CA GLU A 57 14.07 0.45 -16.22
C GLU A 57 14.54 -0.82 -16.95
N GLU A 58 15.27 -1.70 -16.26
CA GLU A 58 15.78 -2.96 -16.83
C GLU A 58 14.69 -4.03 -17.05
N GLN A 59 13.50 -3.83 -16.47
CA GLN A 59 12.40 -4.80 -16.43
C GLN A 59 11.16 -4.30 -17.16
N VAL A 60 11.20 -3.11 -17.75
CA VAL A 60 10.07 -2.56 -18.50
C VAL A 60 9.68 -3.47 -19.67
N TYR A 61 8.38 -3.58 -19.92
CA TYR A 61 7.77 -4.44 -20.95
C TYR A 61 8.03 -5.95 -20.80
N LYS A 62 8.57 -6.40 -19.67
CA LYS A 62 8.62 -7.83 -19.34
C LYS A 62 7.30 -8.28 -18.73
N ASN A 63 6.95 -9.54 -18.98
CA ASN A 63 5.80 -10.18 -18.32
C ASN A 63 6.02 -10.20 -16.80
N SER A 64 5.06 -9.65 -16.07
CA SER A 64 5.15 -9.44 -14.63
C SER A 64 3.75 -9.42 -14.04
N TYR A 65 3.63 -9.85 -12.78
CA TYR A 65 2.44 -9.67 -11.96
C TYR A 65 2.80 -8.80 -10.75
N MET A 66 1.79 -8.26 -10.07
CA MET A 66 1.99 -7.43 -8.88
C MET A 66 1.30 -8.04 -7.68
N VAL A 67 1.97 -7.97 -6.53
CA VAL A 67 1.43 -8.34 -5.22
C VAL A 67 1.47 -7.10 -4.35
N ILE A 68 0.31 -6.68 -3.84
CA ILE A 68 0.17 -5.49 -3.01
C ILE A 68 -0.22 -5.93 -1.60
N PRO A 69 0.71 -5.89 -0.62
CA PRO A 69 0.38 -6.14 0.76
C PRO A 69 -0.31 -4.92 1.38
N MET A 70 -1.38 -5.17 2.13
CA MET A 70 -2.12 -4.19 2.89
C MET A 70 -2.23 -4.65 4.35
N LEU A 71 -1.98 -3.74 5.30
CA LEU A 71 -2.30 -3.96 6.70
C LEU A 71 -3.81 -3.99 6.87
N SER A 72 -4.36 -5.13 7.29
CA SER A 72 -5.81 -5.28 7.47
C SER A 72 -6.34 -4.47 8.66
N ARG A 73 -5.49 -4.27 9.69
CA ARG A 73 -5.84 -3.57 10.93
C ARG A 73 -4.64 -2.79 11.49
N PRO A 74 -4.28 -1.65 10.88
CA PRO A 74 -3.20 -0.81 11.40
C PRO A 74 -3.56 -0.29 12.79
N LEU A 75 -2.56 -0.20 13.67
CA LEU A 75 -2.68 0.40 15.00
C LEU A 75 -2.59 1.92 14.94
N SER A 76 -1.87 2.45 13.94
CA SER A 76 -1.76 3.89 13.71
C SER A 76 -3.13 4.51 13.43
N SER A 77 -3.45 5.55 14.18
CA SER A 77 -4.72 6.30 14.05
C SER A 77 -4.46 7.75 13.67
N GLY A 78 -5.20 8.22 12.67
CA GLY A 78 -5.22 9.60 12.22
C GLY A 78 -6.40 10.39 12.76
N TRP A 79 -6.48 11.68 12.42
CA TRP A 79 -7.63 12.52 12.71
C TRP A 79 -7.87 13.55 11.60
N LEU A 80 -9.08 14.09 11.60
CA LEU A 80 -9.54 15.11 10.66
C LEU A 80 -9.91 16.37 11.43
N GLU A 81 -9.64 17.52 10.84
CA GLU A 81 -10.03 18.81 11.40
C GLU A 81 -10.57 19.73 10.33
N LEU A 82 -11.65 20.43 10.68
CA LEU A 82 -12.17 21.50 9.85
C LEU A 82 -11.18 22.66 9.88
N ALA A 83 -10.74 23.12 8.71
CA ALA A 83 -9.84 24.27 8.64
C ALA A 83 -10.52 25.57 9.14
N SER A 84 -11.85 25.65 8.98
CA SER A 84 -12.69 26.76 9.43
C SER A 84 -14.17 26.31 9.53
N GLY A 85 -15.08 27.22 9.89
CA GLY A 85 -16.52 26.97 9.82
C GLY A 85 -17.13 27.02 8.40
N SER A 86 -16.33 27.38 7.37
CA SER A 86 -16.78 27.42 5.98
C SER A 86 -16.82 26.02 5.37
N PRO A 87 -17.93 25.59 4.76
CA PRO A 87 -18.01 24.30 4.09
C PRO A 87 -17.22 24.24 2.77
N HIS A 88 -16.71 25.37 2.28
CA HIS A 88 -15.88 25.43 1.06
C HIS A 88 -14.39 25.22 1.34
N ASP A 89 -13.98 25.35 2.60
CA ASP A 89 -12.57 25.18 2.97
C ASP A 89 -12.23 23.70 3.04
N ARG A 90 -11.05 23.35 2.54
CA ARG A 90 -10.57 21.96 2.58
C ARG A 90 -10.27 21.59 4.03
N ILE A 91 -10.72 20.41 4.44
CA ILE A 91 -10.37 19.85 5.74
C ILE A 91 -8.86 19.57 5.82
N ARG A 92 -8.32 19.62 7.03
CA ARG A 92 -6.97 19.15 7.32
C ARG A 92 -7.05 17.67 7.65
N ILE A 93 -6.19 16.89 7.00
CA ILE A 93 -6.12 15.44 7.13
C ILE A 93 -4.76 15.12 7.75
N TYR A 94 -4.77 14.46 8.90
CA TYR A 94 -3.56 14.01 9.59
C TYR A 94 -3.61 12.48 9.69
N PRO A 95 -3.10 11.76 8.67
CA PRO A 95 -3.27 10.31 8.59
C PRO A 95 -2.47 9.54 9.64
N ASN A 96 -1.32 10.08 10.07
CA ASN A 96 -0.37 9.44 10.97
C ASN A 96 0.03 8.02 10.52
N TYR A 97 0.19 7.81 9.21
CA TYR A 97 0.61 6.51 8.69
C TYR A 97 1.92 6.05 9.36
N PHE A 98 1.93 4.81 9.84
CA PHE A 98 3.09 4.20 10.49
C PHE A 98 3.59 4.93 11.74
N HIS A 99 2.71 5.66 12.42
CA HIS A 99 3.02 6.23 13.73
C HIS A 99 3.33 5.13 14.76
N ASP A 100 2.57 4.04 14.74
CA ASP A 100 2.91 2.85 15.52
C ASP A 100 3.98 2.03 14.76
N HIS A 101 5.11 1.78 15.41
CA HIS A 101 6.21 1.03 14.82
C HIS A 101 5.82 -0.41 14.45
N LYS A 102 4.85 -1.02 15.14
CA LYS A 102 4.38 -2.37 14.85
C LYS A 102 3.74 -2.47 13.47
N ASP A 103 3.10 -1.41 12.98
CA ASP A 103 2.51 -1.40 11.63
C ASP A 103 3.58 -1.62 10.55
N MET A 104 4.72 -0.95 10.69
CA MET A 104 5.86 -1.19 9.79
C MET A 104 6.40 -2.60 9.94
N MET A 105 6.59 -3.07 11.18
CA MET A 105 7.12 -4.42 11.43
C MET A 105 6.26 -5.51 10.77
N VAL A 106 4.94 -5.39 10.84
CA VAL A 106 3.98 -6.30 10.20
C VAL A 106 4.09 -6.20 8.68
N LEU A 107 4.07 -4.98 8.11
CA LEU A 107 4.05 -4.78 6.66
C LEU A 107 5.30 -5.28 5.94
N VAL A 108 6.50 -5.02 6.48
CA VAL A 108 7.77 -5.41 5.83
C VAL A 108 8.33 -6.73 6.36
N LEU A 109 7.62 -7.39 7.28
CA LEU A 109 8.05 -8.63 7.96
C LEU A 109 9.46 -8.52 8.57
N TYR A 110 9.84 -7.33 9.06
CA TYR A 110 11.23 -7.03 9.45
C TYR A 110 11.74 -8.01 10.52
N ARG A 111 13.04 -8.32 10.46
CA ARG A 111 13.74 -9.14 11.45
C ARG A 111 14.80 -8.24 12.12
N LEU A 112 14.70 -8.04 13.43
CA LEU A 112 15.81 -7.56 14.23
C LEU A 112 16.86 -8.66 14.36
#